data_AF-A0A2M7VK69-F1
#
_entry.id   AF-A0A2M7VK69-F1
#
_cell.length_a   1.000
_cell.length_b   1.000
_cell.length_c   1.000
_cell.angle_alpha   90.00
_cell.angle_beta   90.00
_cell.angle_gamma   90.00
#
_symmetry.space_group_name_H-M   'P 1'
#
loop_
_entity.id
_entity.type
_entity.pdbx_description
1 polymer ?
#
loop_
_entity_poly.entity_id
_entity_poly.type
_entity_poly.pdbx_seq_one_letter_code
_entity_poly.pdbx_strand_id
1 'polypeptide(L)'
;MILIQFSVKFKVMFRNRTEAGKKLAEKLIKYKANKEAIILALPRGGVPVAFEGAKKLKIPIDLIIVRKLPIPDNPEAGIGALSET
;
A
#
# COMPACT_ATOMS: atom_id res chain seq x y z
N MET A 1 37.53 -14.38 -15.39
CA MET A 1 37.61 -12.92 -15.30
C MET A 1 36.59 -12.37 -16.28
N ILE A 2 35.34 -12.11 -15.87
CA ILE A 2 34.88 -10.83 -15.32
C ILE A 2 33.58 -11.08 -14.52
N LEU A 3 33.54 -10.67 -13.25
CA LEU A 3 32.32 -10.57 -12.45
C LEU A 3 31.80 -9.13 -12.57
N ILE A 4 30.65 -8.95 -13.22
CA ILE A 4 30.00 -7.63 -13.34
C ILE A 4 29.24 -7.38 -12.03
N GLN A 5 29.80 -6.53 -11.16
CA GLN A 5 29.13 -6.04 -9.95
C GLN A 5 28.06 -4.99 -10.34
N PHE A 6 26.80 -5.41 -10.41
CA PHE A 6 25.67 -4.47 -10.45
C PHE A 6 25.50 -3.83 -9.06
N SER A 7 26.08 -2.64 -8.85
CA SER A 7 25.85 -1.85 -7.65
C SER A 7 24.51 -1.11 -7.74
N VAL A 8 23.43 -1.74 -7.30
CA VAL A 8 22.13 -1.08 -7.12
C VAL A 8 22.20 -0.25 -5.83
N LYS A 9 22.35 1.08 -5.94
CA LYS A 9 22.25 2.00 -4.80
C LYS A 9 20.80 2.07 -4.31
N PHE A 10 20.47 1.31 -3.26
CA PHE A 10 19.19 1.44 -2.55
C PHE A 10 19.17 2.72 -1.71
N LYS A 11 18.50 3.78 -2.20
CA LYS A 11 18.15 4.94 -1.36
C LYS A 11 16.87 4.63 -0.59
N VAL A 12 17.00 4.37 0.71
CA VAL A 12 15.85 4.10 1.58
C VAL A 12 15.08 5.41 1.83
N MET A 13 13.88 5.54 1.25
CA MET A 13 13.05 6.77 1.35
C MET A 13 12.34 6.92 2.71
N PHE A 14 12.03 5.82 3.39
CA PHE A 14 11.39 5.77 4.71
C PHE A 14 12.02 4.67 5.56
N ARG A 15 12.21 4.89 6.85
CA ARG A 15 12.83 3.93 7.78
C ARG A 15 11.97 2.69 7.99
N ASN A 16 10.65 2.85 8.03
CA ASN A 16 9.69 1.77 8.18
C ASN A 16 8.30 2.17 7.67
N ARG A 17 7.37 1.19 7.65
CA ARG A 17 5.97 1.38 7.22
C ARG A 17 5.23 2.41 8.08
N THR A 18 5.54 2.48 9.37
CA THR A 18 4.96 3.47 10.29
C THR A 18 5.34 4.89 9.90
N GLU A 19 6.62 5.16 9.60
CA GLU A 19 7.08 6.48 9.15
C GLU A 19 6.44 6.85 7.81
N ALA A 20 6.38 5.90 6.87
CA ALA A 20 5.72 6.10 5.59
C ALA A 20 4.23 6.46 5.78
N GLY A 21 3.52 5.75 6.67
CA GLY A 21 2.11 6.01 6.99
C GLY A 21 1.88 7.38 7.61
N LYS A 22 2.72 7.80 8.56
CA LYS A 22 2.65 9.14 9.17
C LYS A 22 2.83 10.24 8.12
N LYS A 23 3.85 10.12 7.27
CA LYS A 23 4.13 11.09 6.20
C LYS A 23 3.02 11.12 5.13
N LEU A 24 2.45 9.96 4.79
CA LEU A 24 1.31 9.87 3.88
C LEU A 24 0.08 10.57 4.47
N ALA A 25 -0.22 10.33 5.74
CA ALA A 25 -1.35 10.94 6.43
C ALA A 25 -1.25 12.47 6.49
N GLU A 26 -0.05 13.02 6.66
CA GLU A 26 0.18 14.47 6.61
C GLU A 26 -0.18 15.07 5.24
N LYS A 27 0.12 14.36 4.15
CA LYS A 27 -0.23 14.80 2.80
C LYS A 27 -1.73 14.67 2.50
N LEU A 28 -2.44 13.81 3.22
CA LEU A 28 -3.87 13.56 3.07
C LEU A 28 -4.74 14.31 4.09
N ILE A 29 -4.18 15.30 4.80
CA ILE A 29 -4.86 16.00 5.90
C ILE A 29 -6.20 16.63 5.50
N LYS A 30 -6.39 16.95 4.21
CA LYS A 30 -7.65 17.48 3.66
C LYS A 30 -8.85 16.54 3.83
N TYR A 31 -8.61 15.24 4.04
CA TYR A 31 -9.66 14.24 4.26
C TYR A 31 -9.98 14.00 5.73
N LYS A 32 -9.30 14.70 6.66
CA LYS A 32 -9.44 14.46 8.10
C LYS A 32 -10.90 14.58 8.56
N ALA A 33 -11.37 13.58 9.31
CA ALA A 33 -12.72 13.45 9.84
C ALA A 33 -13.83 13.51 8.77
N ASN A 34 -13.50 13.22 7.51
CA ASN A 34 -14.52 13.03 6.47
C ASN A 34 -15.30 11.74 6.76
N LYS A 35 -16.61 11.87 7.00
CA LYS A 35 -17.51 10.77 7.31
C LYS A 35 -17.80 9.86 6.12
N GLU A 36 -17.56 10.34 4.90
CA GLU A 36 -17.76 9.58 3.65
C GLU A 36 -16.50 8.85 3.20
N ALA A 37 -15.37 9.06 3.90
CA ALA A 37 -14.11 8.42 3.56
C ALA A 37 -13.91 7.10 4.34
N ILE A 38 -13.23 6.16 3.71
CA ILE A 38 -12.71 4.93 4.33
C ILE A 38 -11.28 4.68 3.83
N ILE A 39 -10.42 4.15 4.69
CA ILE A 39 -9.08 3.69 4.33
C ILE A 39 -9.13 2.18 4.14
N LEU A 40 -8.90 1.71 2.91
CA LEU A 40 -8.81 0.29 2.61
C LEU A 40 -7.34 -0.16 2.58
N ALA A 41 -6.99 -1.10 3.44
CA ALA A 41 -5.62 -1.57 3.61
C ALA A 41 -5.41 -2.93 2.92
N LEU A 42 -4.41 -2.98 2.03
CA LEU A 42 -3.95 -4.22 1.40
C LEU A 42 -2.99 -4.99 2.33
N PRO A 43 -3.31 -6.23 2.71
CA PRO A 43 -2.40 -7.04 3.53
C PRO A 43 -1.12 -7.47 2.78
N ARG A 44 -0.03 -7.77 3.47
CA ARG A 44 0.24 -7.57 4.91
C ARG A 44 0.87 -6.19 5.19
N GLY A 45 1.60 -5.66 4.21
CA GLY A 45 2.43 -4.48 4.38
C GLY A 45 1.67 -3.15 4.36
N GLY A 46 0.46 -3.09 3.79
CA GLY A 46 -0.36 -1.89 3.78
C GLY A 46 -1.00 -1.59 5.13
N VAL A 47 -1.24 -2.62 5.95
CA VAL A 47 -1.93 -2.48 7.25
C VAL A 47 -1.23 -1.52 8.21
N PRO A 48 0.09 -1.62 8.47
CA PRO A 48 0.77 -0.68 9.36
C PRO A 48 0.82 0.77 8.82
N VAL A 49 0.76 0.94 7.50
CA VAL A 49 0.73 2.26 6.86
C VAL A 49 -0.66 2.89 7.02
N ALA A 50 -1.69 2.11 6.69
CA ALA A 50 -3.08 2.52 6.78
C ALA A 50 -3.51 2.81 8.23
N PHE A 51 -3.00 2.05 9.21
CA PHE A 51 -3.26 2.29 10.63
C PHE A 51 -2.82 3.69 11.08
N GLU A 52 -1.62 4.13 10.70
CA GLU A 52 -1.14 5.48 11.00
C GLU A 52 -1.99 6.55 10.29
N GLY A 53 -2.43 6.26 9.05
CA GLY A 53 -3.40 7.06 8.30
C GLY A 53 -4.71 7.24 9.06
N ALA A 54 -5.35 6.14 9.45
CA ALA A 54 -6.62 6.12 10.17
C ALA A 54 -6.52 6.88 11.49
N LYS A 55 -5.45 6.64 12.26
CA LYS A 55 -5.20 7.32 13.53
C LYS A 55 -5.07 8.84 13.36
N LYS A 56 -4.32 9.30 12.36
CA LYS A 56 -4.08 10.74 12.12
C LYS A 56 -5.30 11.44 11.52
N LEU A 57 -5.96 10.79 10.55
CA LEU A 57 -7.07 11.35 9.79
C LEU A 57 -8.42 11.17 10.49
N LYS A 58 -8.53 10.29 11.49
CA LYS A 58 -9.81 9.91 12.13
C LYS A 58 -10.84 9.39 11.12
N ILE A 59 -10.36 8.57 10.18
CA ILE A 59 -11.17 7.91 9.15
C ILE A 59 -11.19 6.42 9.48
N PRO A 60 -12.33 5.71 9.33
CA PRO A 60 -12.38 4.27 9.52
C PRO A 60 -11.40 3.55 8.60
N ILE A 61 -10.88 2.42 9.08
CA ILE A 61 -10.01 1.53 8.33
C ILE A 61 -10.70 0.17 8.16
N ASP A 62 -10.56 -0.41 6.98
CA ASP A 62 -10.95 -1.78 6.69
C ASP A 62 -9.88 -2.48 5.84
N LEU A 63 -9.94 -3.80 5.76
CA LEU A 63 -9.07 -4.61 4.92
C LEU A 63 -9.71 -4.83 3.56
N ILE A 64 -8.89 -4.95 2.52
CA ILE A 64 -9.32 -5.41 1.21
C ILE A 64 -8.41 -6.53 0.74
N ILE A 65 -8.95 -7.72 0.57
CA ILE A 65 -8.24 -8.91 0.12
C ILE A 65 -8.59 -9.17 -1.33
N VAL A 66 -7.66 -8.82 -2.22
CA VAL A 66 -7.83 -9.01 -3.67
C VAL A 66 -6.82 -9.98 -4.24
N ARG A 67 -7.26 -10.71 -5.28
CA ARG A 67 -6.40 -11.56 -6.12
C ARG A 67 -6.56 -11.15 -7.58
N LYS A 68 -5.44 -11.04 -8.29
CA LYS A 68 -5.46 -10.82 -9.75
C LYS A 68 -6.03 -12.05 -10.45
N LEU A 69 -6.78 -11.82 -11.53
CA LEU A 69 -7.17 -12.84 -12.49
C LEU A 69 -6.17 -12.82 -13.66
N PRO A 70 -5.18 -13.73 -13.69
CA PRO A 70 -4.17 -13.75 -14.73
C PRO A 70 -4.75 -14.26 -16.06
N ILE A 71 -4.12 -13.86 -17.16
CA ILE A 71 -4.35 -14.48 -18.47
C ILE A 71 -3.61 -15.83 -18.50
N PRO A 72 -4.21 -16.94 -18.97
CA PRO A 72 -3.57 -18.26 -18.99
C PRO A 72 -2.17 -18.26 -19.62
N ASP A 73 -2.01 -17.56 -20.75
CA ASP A 73 -0.75 -17.51 -21.51
C ASP A 73 0.13 -16.29 -21.17
N ASN A 74 -0.32 -15.40 -20.28
CA ASN A 74 0.47 -14.26 -19.80
C ASN A 74 0.13 -13.93 -18.34
N PRO A 75 0.73 -14.63 -17.36
CA PRO A 75 0.36 -14.49 -15.95
C PRO A 75 0.68 -13.12 -15.34
N GLU A 76 1.60 -12.36 -15.94
CA GLU A 76 1.91 -10.99 -15.51
C GLU A 76 0.83 -9.99 -15.92
N ALA A 77 0.10 -10.28 -17.01
CA ALA A 77 -1.08 -9.52 -17.41
C ALA A 77 -2.34 -10.03 -16.71
N GLY A 78 -3.17 -9.10 -16.23
CA GLY A 78 -4.44 -9.41 -15.57
C GLY A 78 -5.65 -8.96 -16.38
N ILE A 79 -6.67 -9.82 -16.49
CA ILE A 79 -7.98 -9.48 -17.09
C ILE A 79 -8.95 -8.89 -16.07
N GLY A 80 -8.64 -9.01 -14.78
CA GLY A 80 -9.47 -8.49 -13.71
C GLY A 80 -8.90 -8.80 -12.33
N ALA A 81 -9.70 -8.56 -11.30
CA ALA A 81 -9.42 -8.92 -9.93
C ALA A 81 -10.69 -9.42 -9.24
N LEU A 82 -10.52 -10.36 -8.32
CA LEU A 82 -11.57 -10.81 -7.41
C LEU A 82 -11.26 -10.29 -6.01
N SER A 83 -12.31 -9.87 -5.32
CA SER A 83 -12.28 -9.54 -3.90
C SER A 83 -13.14 -10.55 -3.13
N GLU A 84 -13.04 -10.51 -1.80
CA GLU A 84 -13.97 -11.19 -0.91
C GLU A 84 -15.45 -10.83 -1.21
N THR A 85 -16.33 -11.81 -0.99
CA THR A 85 -17.78 -11.79 -1.30
C THR A 85 -18.57 -11.00 -0.27
#